data_AF-A0A5C7GIV3-F1
#
_entry.id   AF-A0A5C7GIV3-F1
#
_cell.length_a   1.000
_cell.length_b   1.000
_cell.length_c   1.000
_cell.angle_alpha   90.00
_cell.angle_beta   90.00
_cell.angle_gamma   90.00
#
_symmetry.space_group_name_H-M   'P 1'
#
loop_
_entity.id
_entity.type
_entity.pdbx_description
1 polymer ?
#
loop_
_entity_poly.entity_id
_entity_poly.type
_entity_poly.pdbx_seq_one_letter_code
_entity_poly.pdbx_strand_id
1 'polypeptide(L)'
;MLYRQDFKSISAKNTVTVTSYEKDGSHYVYVGGFGDVDVYSMDKEGILTPISSHELHMKKGPARGMVADNINGTDFLFVANKFGNVIETFKILDNGSIERVALVEDSDETHLGVAITLQVVHMKKSSYLFVGGLEETPGLSSFKIEDDGKLTHVQSMADNETIHTDGIIGMYTHKIKGRTYLYTGGFQDNGVSSFRVYENGKFKNINNISDNTEDRYLTGAYPVTGVQLGDNYYIIVGHRHHKYYKRGGFIKRPDFVYHGDGVSIFKINKKGALVPHSVLKDDETTKLQGQTRIEVVSVENNEAVIAVGTRDDEAIQLCKLSEDGILTPMNYLETGYSIYYGLRSHKIEDTNFMIAGSFRFDFGKVVSYKVAPEIKREGKILRHMVNLKYKEDATQEQIDEAVKTFLNLKNEIPEIANIEWGVNDSTEGHSDGFTHCFTLTFNDEHAREIYLFHKAHLALVSKVGPIIGGVLVMDYWTGK
;
A
#
# COMPACT_ATOMS: atom_id res chain seq x y z
N MET A 1 -9.39 10.70 9.90
CA MET A 1 -9.66 9.30 10.29
C MET A 1 -9.92 8.46 9.04
N LEU A 2 -9.74 7.15 9.13
CA LEU A 2 -10.00 6.19 8.06
C LEU A 2 -11.23 5.34 8.41
N TYR A 3 -12.17 5.21 7.49
CA TYR A 3 -13.39 4.42 7.68
C TYR A 3 -13.51 3.39 6.57
N ARG A 4 -13.43 2.10 6.92
CA ARG A 4 -13.59 1.01 5.95
C ARG A 4 -14.94 1.12 5.23
N GLN A 5 -14.91 1.02 3.90
CA GLN A 5 -16.11 1.01 3.05
C GLN A 5 -16.39 -0.40 2.53
N ASP A 6 -15.36 -1.10 2.07
CA ASP A 6 -15.48 -2.46 1.55
C ASP A 6 -14.19 -3.25 1.75
N PHE A 7 -14.29 -4.57 1.61
CA PHE A 7 -13.15 -5.46 1.43
C PHE A 7 -13.53 -6.61 0.51
N LYS A 8 -12.60 -7.03 -0.35
CA LYS A 8 -12.80 -8.12 -1.30
C LYS A 8 -11.68 -9.13 -1.23
N SER A 9 -12.02 -10.39 -1.47
CA SER A 9 -11.03 -11.43 -1.66
C SER A 9 -10.26 -11.20 -2.96
N ILE A 10 -8.98 -11.55 -2.96
CA ILE A 10 -8.09 -11.53 -4.12
C ILE A 10 -7.81 -12.96 -4.59
N SER A 11 -7.47 -13.14 -5.87
CA SER A 11 -7.00 -14.42 -6.41
C SER A 11 -5.52 -14.64 -6.14
N ALA A 12 -4.74 -13.56 -6.01
CA ALA A 12 -3.34 -13.62 -5.58
C ALA A 12 -3.21 -14.17 -4.15
N LYS A 13 -2.08 -14.82 -3.85
CA LYS A 13 -1.84 -15.43 -2.53
C LYS A 13 -1.65 -14.43 -1.39
N ASN A 14 -1.35 -13.18 -1.74
CA ASN A 14 -1.23 -12.03 -0.84
C ASN A 14 -1.36 -10.73 -1.65
N THR A 15 -1.40 -9.58 -0.99
CA THR A 15 -1.32 -8.27 -1.65
C THR A 15 0.07 -7.66 -1.42
N VAL A 16 0.90 -7.70 -2.47
CA VAL A 16 2.22 -7.06 -2.43
C VAL A 16 2.09 -5.59 -2.77
N THR A 17 1.35 -5.26 -3.83
CA THR A 17 1.27 -3.93 -4.43
C THR A 17 -0.15 -3.60 -4.84
N VAL A 18 -0.50 -2.31 -4.80
CA VAL A 18 -1.80 -1.78 -5.24
C VAL A 18 -1.53 -0.51 -6.02
N THR A 19 -2.18 -0.37 -7.18
CA THR A 19 -2.30 0.92 -7.86
C THR A 19 -3.75 1.15 -8.26
N SER A 20 -4.09 2.40 -8.58
CA SER A 20 -5.39 2.80 -9.06
C SER A 20 -5.26 3.69 -10.28
N TYR A 21 -6.29 3.69 -11.12
CA TYR A 21 -6.33 4.46 -12.35
C TYR A 21 -7.74 4.96 -12.64
N GLU A 22 -7.85 6.18 -13.15
CA GLU A 22 -9.10 6.72 -13.67
C GLU A 22 -9.04 6.72 -15.19
N LYS A 23 -10.08 6.18 -15.82
CA LYS A 23 -10.23 6.16 -17.27
C LYS A 23 -11.69 6.48 -17.62
N ASP A 24 -11.88 7.53 -18.41
CA ASP A 24 -13.20 7.98 -18.88
C ASP A 24 -14.24 8.14 -17.76
N GLY A 25 -13.81 8.67 -16.60
CA GLY A 25 -14.64 8.86 -15.41
C GLY A 25 -14.94 7.59 -14.60
N SER A 26 -14.45 6.43 -15.05
CA SER A 26 -14.50 5.18 -14.29
C SER A 26 -13.20 4.99 -13.50
N HIS A 27 -13.31 4.40 -12.32
CA HIS A 27 -12.17 4.18 -11.43
C HIS A 27 -11.87 2.69 -11.29
N TYR A 28 -10.60 2.34 -11.48
CA TYR A 28 -10.11 0.97 -11.44
C TYR A 28 -9.00 0.82 -10.41
N VAL A 29 -8.98 -0.35 -9.79
CA VAL A 29 -8.01 -0.77 -8.78
C VAL A 29 -7.34 -2.05 -9.27
N TYR A 30 -6.02 -2.02 -9.31
CA TYR A 30 -5.18 -3.15 -9.67
C TYR A 30 -4.48 -3.64 -8.41
N VAL A 31 -4.64 -4.92 -8.09
CA VAL A 31 -4.09 -5.53 -6.88
C VAL A 31 -3.16 -6.66 -7.29
N GLY A 32 -1.87 -6.48 -7.00
CA GLY A 32 -0.82 -7.40 -7.40
C GLY A 32 -0.21 -8.14 -6.21
N GLY A 33 0.07 -9.42 -6.40
CA GLY A 33 0.72 -10.27 -5.41
C GLY A 33 1.41 -11.46 -6.03
N PHE A 34 1.69 -12.48 -5.23
CA PHE A 34 2.15 -13.77 -5.74
C PHE A 34 1.02 -14.44 -6.55
N GLY A 35 1.30 -14.74 -7.82
CA GLY A 35 0.30 -15.24 -8.77
C GLY A 35 -0.16 -14.12 -9.69
N ASP A 36 -1.43 -13.74 -9.55
CA ASP A 36 -2.14 -12.93 -10.54
C ASP A 36 -2.20 -11.43 -10.14
N VAL A 37 -2.66 -10.61 -11.08
CA VAL A 37 -3.11 -9.24 -10.84
C VAL A 37 -4.63 -9.21 -10.95
N ASP A 38 -5.30 -8.92 -9.83
CA ASP A 38 -6.74 -8.74 -9.77
C ASP A 38 -7.13 -7.31 -10.17
N VAL A 39 -8.25 -7.18 -10.87
CA VAL A 39 -8.82 -5.92 -11.33
C VAL A 39 -10.19 -5.73 -10.70
N TYR A 40 -10.42 -4.56 -10.11
CA TYR A 40 -11.71 -4.15 -9.56
C TYR A 40 -12.10 -2.78 -10.12
N SER A 41 -13.39 -2.52 -10.32
CA SER A 41 -13.88 -1.15 -10.34
C SER A 41 -14.11 -0.67 -8.92
N MET A 42 -14.09 0.65 -8.74
CA MET A 42 -14.44 1.31 -7.49
C MET A 42 -15.48 2.39 -7.75
N ASP A 43 -16.60 2.35 -7.03
CA ASP A 43 -17.62 3.40 -7.09
C ASP A 43 -17.34 4.55 -6.11
N LYS A 44 -18.19 5.57 -6.12
CA LYS A 44 -18.05 6.78 -5.28
C LYS A 44 -18.30 6.53 -3.79
N GLU A 45 -18.92 5.39 -3.43
CA GLU A 45 -19.05 4.92 -2.06
C GLU A 45 -17.78 4.14 -1.62
N GLY A 46 -16.90 3.83 -2.56
CA GLY A 46 -15.68 3.06 -2.35
C GLY A 46 -15.89 1.55 -2.34
N ILE A 47 -17.00 1.07 -2.89
CA ILE A 47 -17.28 -0.35 -3.04
C ILE A 47 -16.47 -0.90 -4.21
N LEU A 48 -15.82 -2.04 -3.99
CA LEU A 48 -14.97 -2.69 -4.98
C LEU A 48 -15.78 -3.76 -5.72
N THR A 49 -15.83 -3.72 -7.05
CA THR A 49 -16.49 -4.77 -7.84
C THR A 49 -15.46 -5.53 -8.67
N PRO A 50 -15.29 -6.85 -8.50
CA PRO A 50 -14.34 -7.63 -9.29
C PRO A 50 -14.67 -7.56 -10.79
N ILE A 51 -13.64 -7.38 -11.61
CA ILE A 51 -13.74 -7.35 -13.09
C ILE A 51 -13.07 -8.59 -13.69
N SER A 52 -11.79 -8.77 -13.38
CA SER A 52 -10.97 -9.82 -13.97
C SER A 52 -9.76 -10.15 -13.11
N SER A 53 -9.09 -11.27 -13.41
CA SER A 53 -7.80 -11.63 -12.84
C SER A 53 -6.87 -12.04 -13.99
N HIS A 54 -5.60 -11.63 -13.90
CA HIS A 54 -4.62 -11.79 -14.97
C HIS A 54 -3.32 -12.41 -14.47
N GLU A 55 -2.98 -13.54 -15.08
CA GLU A 55 -1.76 -14.29 -14.75
C GLU A 55 -0.51 -13.55 -15.22
N LEU A 56 0.49 -13.43 -14.33
CA LEU A 56 1.81 -12.89 -14.66
C LEU A 56 2.68 -13.90 -15.41
N HIS A 57 3.69 -13.39 -16.13
CA HIS A 57 4.68 -14.24 -16.79
C HIS A 57 5.29 -15.28 -15.83
N MET A 58 5.45 -16.52 -16.32
CA MET A 58 5.86 -17.72 -15.58
C MET A 58 4.97 -18.14 -14.39
N LYS A 59 3.82 -17.50 -14.14
CA LYS A 59 2.94 -17.77 -12.98
C LYS A 59 3.62 -17.64 -11.62
N LYS A 60 4.74 -16.91 -11.54
CA LYS A 60 5.53 -16.81 -10.29
C LYS A 60 5.14 -15.60 -9.45
N GLY A 61 4.96 -14.44 -10.09
CA GLY A 61 4.87 -13.16 -9.39
C GLY A 61 6.08 -12.95 -8.45
N PRO A 62 5.94 -12.17 -7.38
CA PRO A 62 4.88 -11.21 -7.20
C PRO A 62 4.98 -10.04 -8.19
N ALA A 63 3.84 -9.47 -8.56
CA ALA A 63 3.78 -8.08 -9.03
C ALA A 63 4.28 -7.19 -7.88
N ARG A 64 5.41 -6.51 -8.08
CA ARG A 64 6.08 -5.75 -7.01
C ARG A 64 5.99 -4.25 -7.25
N GLY A 65 6.55 -3.79 -8.37
CA GLY A 65 6.33 -2.44 -8.87
C GLY A 65 5.12 -2.44 -9.79
N MET A 66 4.23 -1.46 -9.64
CA MET A 66 3.06 -1.33 -10.51
C MET A 66 2.70 0.15 -10.67
N VAL A 67 2.54 0.61 -11.91
CA VAL A 67 2.16 1.99 -12.23
C VAL A 67 1.26 1.99 -13.46
N ALA A 68 0.17 2.74 -13.40
CA ALA A 68 -0.76 2.93 -14.50
C ALA A 68 -0.67 4.38 -15.00
N ASP A 69 -0.63 4.60 -16.31
CA ASP A 69 -0.50 5.92 -16.91
C ASP A 69 -1.02 5.95 -18.36
N ASN A 70 -1.40 7.14 -18.86
CA ASN A 70 -1.80 7.36 -20.24
C ASN A 70 -0.58 7.78 -21.08
N ILE A 71 -0.27 7.01 -22.11
CA ILE A 71 0.85 7.27 -23.02
C ILE A 71 0.29 7.55 -24.41
N ASN A 72 0.35 8.82 -24.83
CA ASN A 72 -0.10 9.28 -26.15
C ASN A 72 -1.52 8.79 -26.53
N GLY A 73 -2.44 8.78 -25.55
CA GLY A 73 -3.82 8.35 -25.75
C GLY A 73 -4.10 6.86 -25.53
N THR A 74 -3.08 6.07 -25.18
CA THR A 74 -3.26 4.66 -24.77
C THR A 74 -2.94 4.49 -23.28
N ASP A 75 -3.88 3.92 -22.53
CA ASP A 75 -3.71 3.63 -21.12
C ASP A 75 -2.95 2.32 -20.91
N PHE A 76 -1.88 2.35 -20.13
CA PHE A 76 -1.07 1.18 -19.83
C PHE A 76 -0.93 0.96 -18.33
N LEU A 77 -0.85 -0.32 -17.93
CA LEU A 77 -0.38 -0.78 -16.65
C LEU A 77 0.99 -1.43 -16.85
N PHE A 78 2.02 -0.88 -16.21
CA PHE A 78 3.36 -1.47 -16.18
C PHE A 78 3.54 -2.25 -14.87
N VAL A 79 4.02 -3.49 -14.98
CA VAL A 79 4.18 -4.39 -13.84
C VAL A 79 5.60 -4.94 -13.81
N ALA A 80 6.30 -4.74 -12.70
CA ALA A 80 7.57 -5.39 -12.41
C ALA A 80 7.30 -6.74 -11.73
N ASN A 81 7.47 -7.83 -12.48
CA ASN A 81 7.27 -9.20 -12.01
C ASN A 81 8.60 -9.75 -11.45
N LYS A 82 8.72 -9.74 -10.12
CA LYS A 82 9.99 -10.01 -9.43
C LYS A 82 10.61 -11.37 -9.82
N PHE A 83 9.88 -12.48 -9.80
CA PHE A 83 10.48 -13.79 -10.12
C PHE A 83 10.39 -14.17 -11.60
N GLY A 84 9.58 -13.46 -12.38
CA GLY A 84 9.66 -13.52 -13.83
C GLY A 84 10.91 -12.80 -14.37
N ASN A 85 11.52 -11.93 -13.56
CA ASN A 85 12.61 -11.02 -13.94
C ASN A 85 12.30 -10.22 -15.21
N VAL A 86 11.07 -9.72 -15.30
CA VAL A 86 10.55 -9.00 -16.47
C VAL A 86 9.77 -7.77 -16.04
N ILE A 87 9.73 -6.77 -16.92
CA ILE A 87 8.69 -5.75 -16.95
C ILE A 87 7.63 -6.18 -17.94
N GLU A 88 6.40 -6.33 -17.48
CA GLU A 88 5.24 -6.64 -18.31
C GLU A 88 4.45 -5.34 -18.54
N THR A 89 4.15 -5.02 -19.80
CA THR A 89 3.26 -3.91 -20.15
C THR A 89 1.92 -4.48 -20.57
N PHE A 90 0.86 -3.99 -19.92
CA PHE A 90 -0.50 -4.32 -20.28
C PHE A 90 -1.24 -3.07 -20.75
N LYS A 91 -2.02 -3.17 -21.81
CA LYS A 91 -3.00 -2.16 -22.20
C LYS A 91 -4.23 -2.27 -21.29
N ILE A 92 -4.73 -1.14 -20.79
CA ILE A 92 -5.96 -1.05 -20.01
C ILE A 92 -7.14 -0.88 -20.97
N LEU A 93 -8.03 -1.88 -21.00
CA LEU A 93 -9.23 -1.90 -21.82
C LEU A 93 -10.33 -1.01 -21.22
N ASP A 94 -11.40 -0.77 -21.98
CA ASP A 94 -12.47 0.17 -21.62
C ASP A 94 -13.24 -0.25 -20.36
N ASN A 95 -13.26 -1.55 -20.06
CA ASN A 95 -13.86 -2.06 -18.82
C ASN A 95 -12.88 -2.12 -17.64
N GLY A 96 -11.63 -1.63 -17.81
CA GLY A 96 -10.56 -1.67 -16.81
C GLY A 96 -9.71 -2.94 -16.80
N SER A 97 -10.17 -4.04 -17.44
CA SER A 97 -9.36 -5.26 -17.60
C SER A 97 -8.10 -5.01 -18.43
N ILE A 98 -7.13 -5.92 -18.35
CA ILE A 98 -5.79 -5.68 -18.91
C ILE A 98 -5.38 -6.73 -19.95
N GLU A 99 -4.70 -6.31 -21.01
CA GLU A 99 -4.18 -7.18 -22.06
C GLU A 99 -2.67 -6.99 -22.21
N ARG A 100 -1.87 -8.06 -22.11
CA ARG A 100 -0.41 -7.94 -22.23
C ARG A 100 -0.03 -7.59 -23.69
N VAL A 101 0.67 -6.49 -23.87
CA VAL A 101 1.11 -6.00 -25.19
C VAL A 101 2.62 -6.03 -25.37
N ALA A 102 3.39 -5.99 -24.27
CA ALA A 102 4.83 -6.09 -24.31
C ALA A 102 5.39 -6.75 -23.05
N LEU A 103 6.61 -7.25 -23.18
CA LEU A 103 7.39 -7.86 -22.12
C LEU A 103 8.86 -7.55 -22.38
N VAL A 104 9.57 -7.09 -21.35
CA VAL A 104 11.02 -6.82 -21.40
C VAL A 104 11.72 -7.62 -20.32
N GLU A 105 12.62 -8.49 -20.74
CA GLU A 105 13.50 -9.27 -19.88
C GLU A 105 14.70 -8.43 -19.43
N ASP A 106 15.21 -8.76 -18.24
CA ASP A 106 16.49 -8.25 -17.77
C ASP A 106 17.65 -8.72 -18.68
N SER A 107 18.68 -7.89 -18.78
CA SER A 107 19.90 -8.17 -19.53
C SER A 107 21.07 -7.46 -18.89
N ASP A 108 22.29 -7.89 -19.24
CA ASP A 108 23.54 -7.29 -18.75
C ASP A 108 23.63 -5.78 -19.01
N GLU A 109 22.90 -5.26 -20.00
CA GLU A 109 22.87 -3.83 -20.36
C GLU A 109 21.78 -3.04 -19.63
N THR A 110 20.67 -3.72 -19.27
CA THR A 110 19.51 -3.05 -18.67
C THR A 110 19.64 -2.95 -17.16
N HIS A 111 20.40 -3.82 -16.50
CA HIS A 111 20.63 -3.79 -15.04
C HIS A 111 19.31 -3.70 -14.25
N LEU A 112 18.28 -4.47 -14.65
CA LEU A 112 17.01 -4.48 -13.92
C LEU A 112 17.16 -5.17 -12.58
N GLY A 113 18.02 -6.22 -12.49
CA GLY A 113 18.49 -6.78 -11.24
C GLY A 113 17.35 -7.03 -10.25
N VAL A 114 16.35 -7.80 -10.67
CA VAL A 114 15.04 -7.91 -10.01
C VAL A 114 14.34 -6.55 -9.91
N ALA A 115 13.57 -6.21 -10.95
CA ALA A 115 12.78 -4.98 -10.95
C ALA A 115 11.73 -4.95 -9.83
N ILE A 116 11.67 -3.85 -9.08
CA ILE A 116 10.77 -3.73 -7.92
C ILE A 116 10.02 -2.40 -7.82
N THR A 117 10.48 -1.35 -8.49
CA THR A 117 9.90 -0.01 -8.41
C THR A 117 9.82 0.60 -9.79
N LEU A 118 8.69 1.23 -10.10
CA LEU A 118 8.40 1.80 -11.41
C LEU A 118 7.91 3.25 -11.24
N GLN A 119 8.35 4.14 -12.13
CA GLN A 119 7.90 5.52 -12.19
C GLN A 119 7.81 5.96 -13.65
N VAL A 120 6.61 6.37 -14.09
CA VAL A 120 6.43 7.00 -15.39
C VAL A 120 6.82 8.48 -15.32
N VAL A 121 7.52 8.96 -16.35
CA VAL A 121 7.99 10.33 -16.48
C VAL A 121 7.64 10.87 -17.86
N HIS A 122 6.67 11.79 -17.91
CA HIS A 122 6.28 12.49 -19.13
C HIS A 122 7.24 13.64 -19.45
N MET A 123 7.91 13.56 -20.60
CA MET A 123 8.65 14.66 -21.21
C MET A 123 7.84 15.31 -22.34
N LYS A 124 8.34 16.36 -22.97
CA LYS A 124 7.56 17.11 -23.97
C LYS A 124 7.19 16.31 -25.21
N LYS A 125 8.03 15.34 -25.58
CA LYS A 125 7.91 14.57 -26.84
C LYS A 125 7.71 13.08 -26.63
N SER A 126 8.02 12.57 -25.45
CA SER A 126 8.10 11.15 -25.15
C SER A 126 7.84 10.93 -23.68
N SER A 127 7.44 9.72 -23.32
CA SER A 127 7.32 9.27 -21.94
C SER A 127 8.35 8.19 -21.66
N TYR A 128 8.83 8.14 -20.43
CA TYR A 128 9.88 7.23 -20.00
C TYR A 128 9.46 6.46 -18.76
N LEU A 129 9.74 5.16 -18.73
CA LEU A 129 9.59 4.33 -17.56
C LEU A 129 10.95 4.24 -16.86
N PHE A 130 11.01 4.74 -15.63
CA PHE A 130 12.14 4.53 -14.74
C PHE A 130 11.91 3.27 -13.92
N VAL A 131 12.94 2.43 -13.86
CA VAL A 131 12.91 1.12 -13.19
C VAL A 131 14.04 1.06 -12.18
N GLY A 132 13.69 0.67 -10.95
CA GLY A 132 14.63 0.43 -9.87
C GLY A 132 14.81 -1.06 -9.59
N GLY A 133 16.06 -1.51 -9.55
CA GLY A 133 16.46 -2.88 -9.21
C GLY A 133 16.72 -3.10 -7.71
N LEU A 134 16.81 -4.38 -7.31
CA LEU A 134 17.04 -4.80 -5.92
C LEU A 134 18.24 -5.72 -5.71
N GLU A 135 18.51 -6.65 -6.62
CA GLU A 135 19.45 -7.77 -6.43
C GLU A 135 20.36 -7.93 -7.64
N GLU A 136 21.45 -8.70 -7.50
CA GLU A 136 22.43 -9.05 -8.54
C GLU A 136 23.21 -7.87 -9.15
N THR A 137 22.56 -7.02 -9.93
CA THR A 137 23.15 -5.83 -10.57
C THR A 137 22.25 -4.60 -10.35
N PRO A 138 22.03 -4.18 -9.09
CA PRO A 138 21.07 -3.13 -8.79
C PRO A 138 21.50 -1.78 -9.38
N GLY A 139 20.51 -0.99 -9.73
CA GLY A 139 20.71 0.32 -10.31
C GLY A 139 19.40 0.99 -10.70
N LEU A 140 19.56 2.10 -11.39
CA LEU A 140 18.46 2.86 -11.97
C LEU A 140 18.52 2.78 -13.50
N SER A 141 17.40 2.44 -14.12
CA SER A 141 17.30 2.29 -15.57
C SER A 141 16.15 3.10 -16.12
N SER A 142 16.33 3.66 -17.31
CA SER A 142 15.30 4.42 -18.04
C SER A 142 15.02 3.75 -19.38
N PHE A 143 13.74 3.60 -19.68
CA PHE A 143 13.24 3.09 -20.95
C PHE A 143 12.31 4.12 -21.57
N LYS A 144 12.42 4.35 -22.87
CA LYS A 144 11.40 5.08 -23.62
C LYS A 144 10.19 4.16 -23.76
N ILE A 145 9.01 4.70 -23.47
CA ILE A 145 7.74 4.01 -23.68
C ILE A 145 7.30 4.33 -25.12
N GLU A 146 7.20 3.29 -25.94
CA GLU A 146 6.70 3.39 -27.31
C GLU A 146 5.16 3.37 -27.33
N ASP A 147 4.56 3.85 -28.42
CA ASP A 147 3.10 3.97 -28.55
C ASP A 147 2.36 2.62 -28.48
N ASP A 148 3.05 1.51 -28.77
CA ASP A 148 2.53 0.14 -28.64
C ASP A 148 2.78 -0.49 -27.25
N GLY A 149 3.34 0.26 -26.31
CA GLY A 149 3.66 -0.19 -24.95
C GLY A 149 5.00 -0.91 -24.83
N LYS A 150 5.75 -1.09 -25.93
CA LYS A 150 7.14 -1.60 -25.84
C LYS A 150 8.04 -0.62 -25.12
N LEU A 151 9.07 -1.15 -24.47
CA LEU A 151 10.05 -0.38 -23.74
C LEU A 151 11.40 -0.46 -24.47
N THR A 152 11.90 0.69 -24.92
CA THR A 152 13.23 0.81 -25.55
C THR A 152 14.22 1.32 -24.51
N HIS A 153 15.27 0.57 -24.20
CA HIS A 153 16.30 1.01 -23.26
C HIS A 153 16.96 2.33 -23.71
N VAL A 154 17.21 3.23 -22.75
CA VAL A 154 17.84 4.54 -22.99
C VAL A 154 19.16 4.68 -22.25
N GLN A 155 19.14 4.37 -20.96
CA GLN A 155 20.28 4.53 -20.07
C GLN A 155 20.06 3.68 -18.81
N SER A 156 21.12 3.01 -18.36
CA SER A 156 21.22 2.46 -17.00
C SER A 156 22.36 3.14 -16.24
N MET A 157 22.23 3.17 -14.93
CA MET A 157 23.26 3.62 -14.00
C MET A 157 23.35 2.59 -12.88
N ALA A 158 24.41 1.80 -12.91
CA ALA A 158 24.72 0.84 -11.86
C ALA A 158 24.99 1.55 -10.53
N ASP A 159 24.60 0.88 -9.46
CA ASP A 159 24.93 1.29 -8.12
C ASP A 159 26.46 1.30 -7.87
N ASN A 160 26.93 2.14 -6.93
CA ASN A 160 28.34 2.22 -6.54
C ASN A 160 28.50 2.78 -5.11
N GLU A 161 29.74 2.97 -4.65
CA GLU A 161 30.03 3.44 -3.29
C GLU A 161 29.48 4.84 -2.94
N THR A 162 29.13 5.66 -3.93
CA THR A 162 28.72 7.05 -3.73
C THR A 162 27.23 7.29 -3.93
N ILE A 163 26.60 6.53 -4.82
CA ILE A 163 25.18 6.65 -5.15
C ILE A 163 24.41 5.67 -4.25
N HIS A 164 23.18 6.03 -3.89
CA HIS A 164 22.28 5.19 -3.10
C HIS A 164 21.16 4.66 -4.00
N THR A 165 21.48 3.60 -4.73
CA THR A 165 20.61 2.96 -5.73
C THR A 165 20.57 1.44 -5.59
N ASP A 166 21.17 0.89 -4.53
CA ASP A 166 21.01 -0.50 -4.16
C ASP A 166 19.68 -0.71 -3.40
N GLY A 167 18.76 -1.46 -4.02
CA GLY A 167 17.41 -1.63 -3.53
C GLY A 167 16.57 -0.37 -3.65
N ILE A 168 16.32 0.08 -4.87
CA ILE A 168 15.43 1.24 -5.11
C ILE A 168 14.00 0.82 -4.85
N ILE A 169 13.50 1.14 -3.66
CA ILE A 169 12.16 0.75 -3.20
C ILE A 169 11.14 1.89 -3.35
N GLY A 170 11.61 3.13 -3.26
CA GLY A 170 10.82 4.33 -3.42
C GLY A 170 11.38 5.21 -4.52
N MET A 171 10.49 5.79 -5.32
CA MET A 171 10.85 6.68 -6.41
C MET A 171 9.78 7.77 -6.57
N TYR A 172 10.20 9.01 -6.82
CA TYR A 172 9.29 10.12 -7.07
C TYR A 172 9.91 11.17 -8.00
N THR A 173 9.08 11.92 -8.74
CA THR A 173 9.56 13.01 -9.59
C THR A 173 8.94 14.37 -9.27
N HIS A 174 9.77 15.42 -9.36
CA HIS A 174 9.31 16.81 -9.39
C HIS A 174 9.60 17.45 -10.76
N LYS A 175 8.70 18.32 -11.20
CA LYS A 175 8.96 19.26 -12.31
C LYS A 175 9.09 20.67 -11.75
N ILE A 176 10.32 21.19 -11.73
CA ILE A 176 10.65 22.51 -11.17
C ILE A 176 11.11 23.41 -12.31
N LYS A 177 10.33 24.46 -12.62
CA LYS A 177 10.65 25.45 -13.67
C LYS A 177 11.03 24.80 -15.02
N GLY A 178 10.24 23.83 -15.46
CA GLY A 178 10.44 23.10 -16.71
C GLY A 178 11.58 22.07 -16.69
N ARG A 179 12.16 21.78 -15.52
CA ARG A 179 13.16 20.73 -15.34
C ARG A 179 12.59 19.61 -14.49
N THR A 180 12.65 18.39 -15.00
CA THR A 180 12.34 17.15 -14.31
C THR A 180 13.48 16.65 -13.42
N TYR A 181 13.15 16.27 -12.19
CA TYR A 181 14.05 15.70 -11.20
C TYR A 181 13.46 14.41 -10.67
N LEU A 182 14.32 13.44 -10.39
CA LEU A 182 13.95 12.13 -9.88
C LEU A 182 14.67 11.90 -8.55
N TYR A 183 13.99 11.27 -7.60
CA TYR A 183 14.49 10.98 -6.27
C TYR A 183 14.28 9.50 -5.97
N THR A 184 15.28 8.84 -5.40
CA THR A 184 15.26 7.42 -5.07
C THR A 184 15.68 7.18 -3.63
N GLY A 185 15.11 6.15 -3.00
CA GLY A 185 15.57 5.60 -1.73
C GLY A 185 16.28 4.27 -1.95
N GLY A 186 17.52 4.16 -1.49
CA GLY A 186 18.34 2.95 -1.56
C GLY A 186 18.27 2.17 -0.25
N PHE A 187 17.48 1.10 -0.25
CA PHE A 187 17.23 0.28 0.94
C PHE A 187 18.49 -0.39 1.48
N GLN A 188 19.36 -0.92 0.63
CA GLN A 188 20.60 -1.57 1.08
C GLN A 188 21.70 -0.55 1.40
N ASP A 189 21.60 0.64 0.80
CA ASP A 189 22.55 1.74 0.93
C ASP A 189 22.34 2.63 2.15
N ASN A 190 21.21 2.54 2.83
CA ASN A 190 20.83 3.45 3.92
C ASN A 190 20.89 4.93 3.47
N GLY A 191 20.26 5.28 2.34
CA GLY A 191 20.37 6.63 1.83
C GLY A 191 19.43 6.97 0.68
N VAL A 192 19.46 8.22 0.26
CA VAL A 192 18.66 8.76 -0.84
C VAL A 192 19.52 9.44 -1.90
N SER A 193 19.09 9.39 -3.15
CA SER A 193 19.78 10.00 -4.29
C SER A 193 18.85 10.91 -5.08
N SER A 194 19.39 11.95 -5.70
CA SER A 194 18.65 12.82 -6.63
C SER A 194 19.29 12.86 -8.01
N PHE A 195 18.47 12.99 -9.04
CA PHE A 195 18.89 12.97 -10.43
C PHE A 195 18.20 14.07 -11.24
N ARG A 196 18.92 14.63 -12.20
CA ARG A 196 18.34 15.45 -13.28
C ARG A 196 17.93 14.52 -14.41
N VAL A 197 16.68 14.60 -14.88
CA VAL A 197 16.20 13.83 -16.04
C VAL A 197 16.02 14.75 -17.26
N TYR A 198 16.66 14.43 -18.37
CA TYR A 198 16.63 15.22 -19.60
C TYR A 198 15.50 14.76 -20.54
N GLU A 199 15.13 15.61 -21.49
CA GLU A 199 14.02 15.37 -22.43
C GLU A 199 14.16 14.08 -23.26
N ASN A 200 15.38 13.59 -23.43
CA ASN A 200 15.67 12.34 -24.15
C ASN A 200 15.66 11.10 -23.24
N GLY A 201 15.22 11.21 -22.00
CA GLY A 201 15.18 10.12 -21.01
C GLY A 201 16.50 9.85 -20.30
N LYS A 202 17.62 10.42 -20.78
CA LYS A 202 18.89 10.33 -20.06
C LYS A 202 18.80 11.05 -18.72
N PHE A 203 19.60 10.63 -17.76
CA PHE A 203 19.64 11.20 -16.43
C PHE A 203 21.06 11.29 -15.87
N LYS A 204 21.25 12.18 -14.90
CA LYS A 204 22.53 12.40 -14.21
C LYS A 204 22.31 12.62 -12.73
N ASN A 205 23.10 11.94 -11.90
CA ASN A 205 23.11 12.14 -10.45
C ASN A 205 23.47 13.59 -10.08
N ILE A 206 22.82 14.13 -9.06
CA ILE A 206 23.01 15.49 -8.54
C ILE A 206 23.66 15.45 -7.16
N ASN A 207 23.02 14.78 -6.19
CA ASN A 207 23.57 14.55 -4.86
C ASN A 207 23.00 13.28 -4.23
N ASN A 208 23.72 12.79 -3.22
CA ASN A 208 23.36 11.64 -2.41
C ASN A 208 23.45 12.03 -0.94
N ILE A 209 22.53 11.51 -0.13
CA ILE A 209 22.51 11.71 1.33
C ILE A 209 22.42 10.33 1.97
N SER A 210 23.52 9.91 2.58
CA SER A 210 23.59 8.68 3.39
C SER A 210 22.94 8.89 4.75
N ASP A 211 22.64 7.83 5.48
CA ASP A 211 22.35 7.91 6.91
C ASP A 211 23.55 8.44 7.72
N ASN A 212 23.34 8.81 8.97
CA ASN A 212 24.43 9.24 9.87
C ASN A 212 24.32 8.59 11.26
N THR A 213 25.24 8.91 12.16
CA THR A 213 25.29 8.36 13.52
C THR A 213 24.58 9.23 14.55
N GLU A 214 23.84 10.25 14.15
CA GLU A 214 23.33 11.29 15.06
C GLU A 214 21.81 11.46 15.01
N ASP A 215 21.27 11.84 13.85
CA ASP A 215 19.92 12.41 13.78
C ASP A 215 19.18 12.14 12.46
N ARG A 216 19.72 11.27 11.60
CA ARG A 216 19.15 10.94 10.30
C ARG A 216 18.44 9.59 10.36
N TYR A 217 17.30 9.50 9.71
CA TYR A 217 16.41 8.33 9.76
C TYR A 217 16.32 7.71 8.37
N LEU A 218 17.45 7.20 7.87
CA LEU A 218 17.57 6.60 6.53
C LEU A 218 18.08 5.15 6.53
N THR A 219 18.27 4.53 7.70
CA THR A 219 18.61 3.09 7.79
C THR A 219 17.51 2.26 7.14
N GLY A 220 17.79 1.72 5.95
CA GLY A 220 16.79 1.06 5.12
C GLY A 220 15.80 2.03 4.51
N ALA A 221 16.24 3.17 3.97
CA ALA A 221 15.41 4.11 3.21
C ALA A 221 14.48 3.36 2.24
N TYR A 222 13.17 3.49 2.43
CA TYR A 222 12.18 2.57 1.86
C TYR A 222 11.17 3.32 0.98
N PRO A 223 9.99 3.79 1.46
CA PRO A 223 9.11 4.55 0.59
C PRO A 223 9.64 5.96 0.36
N VAL A 224 9.51 6.45 -0.87
CA VAL A 224 9.81 7.83 -1.26
C VAL A 224 8.60 8.38 -2.00
N THR A 225 8.10 9.52 -1.56
CA THR A 225 7.09 10.31 -2.27
C THR A 225 7.45 11.78 -2.18
N GLY A 226 6.64 12.67 -2.76
CA GLY A 226 6.88 14.09 -2.72
C GLY A 226 5.63 14.91 -2.94
N VAL A 227 5.72 16.19 -2.60
CA VAL A 227 4.64 17.15 -2.78
C VAL A 227 5.20 18.55 -3.01
N GLN A 228 4.46 19.35 -3.77
CA GLN A 228 4.70 20.78 -3.90
C GLN A 228 3.69 21.53 -3.02
N LEU A 229 4.16 22.43 -2.17
CA LEU A 229 3.34 23.31 -1.32
C LEU A 229 3.80 24.75 -1.56
N GLY A 230 2.94 25.56 -2.19
CA GLY A 230 3.33 26.88 -2.70
C GLY A 230 4.54 26.79 -3.63
N ASP A 231 5.59 27.57 -3.32
CA ASP A 231 6.87 27.57 -4.05
C ASP A 231 7.86 26.49 -3.55
N ASN A 232 7.50 25.75 -2.51
CA ASN A 232 8.36 24.74 -1.90
C ASN A 232 8.10 23.35 -2.50
N TYR A 233 9.17 22.61 -2.70
CA TYR A 233 9.14 21.23 -3.18
C TYR A 233 9.76 20.34 -2.12
N TYR A 234 9.02 19.32 -1.70
CA TYR A 234 9.42 18.40 -0.65
C TYR A 234 9.49 16.96 -1.16
N ILE A 235 10.42 16.21 -0.59
CA ILE A 235 10.50 14.75 -0.70
C ILE A 235 10.35 14.17 0.71
N ILE A 236 9.46 13.19 0.82
CA ILE A 236 9.07 12.54 2.06
C ILE A 236 9.60 11.11 1.98
N VAL A 237 10.42 10.73 2.96
CA VAL A 237 11.16 9.48 2.96
C VAL A 237 10.87 8.75 4.26
N GLY A 238 10.30 7.56 4.12
CA GLY A 238 10.23 6.63 5.24
C GLY A 238 11.40 5.66 5.22
N HIS A 239 11.51 4.85 6.26
CA HIS A 239 12.49 3.78 6.31
C HIS A 239 11.91 2.51 6.93
N ARG A 240 12.55 1.40 6.59
CA ARG A 240 12.29 0.11 7.18
C ARG A 240 13.61 -0.40 7.71
N HIS A 241 13.78 -0.31 9.02
CA HIS A 241 15.05 -0.62 9.63
C HIS A 241 15.56 -2.03 9.31
N HIS A 242 16.88 -2.16 9.31
CA HIS A 242 17.58 -3.40 9.05
C HIS A 242 17.50 -4.44 10.20
N LYS A 243 16.70 -4.20 11.26
CA LYS A 243 16.55 -5.12 12.42
C LYS A 243 16.18 -6.56 12.05
N TYR A 244 15.59 -6.75 10.87
CA TYR A 244 15.18 -8.07 10.34
C TYR A 244 16.27 -8.82 9.58
N TYR A 245 17.40 -8.17 9.32
CA TYR A 245 18.44 -8.68 8.44
C TYR A 245 19.74 -8.82 9.23
N LYS A 246 20.48 -9.90 8.95
CA LYS A 246 21.83 -10.05 9.51
C LYS A 246 22.71 -8.94 8.95
N ARG A 247 23.53 -8.33 9.81
CA ARG A 247 24.56 -7.38 9.36
C ARG A 247 25.56 -8.13 8.48
N GLY A 248 25.74 -7.65 7.25
CA GLY A 248 26.50 -8.31 6.19
C GLY A 248 25.63 -9.17 5.27
N GLY A 249 25.96 -9.21 3.98
CA GLY A 249 25.14 -9.87 2.95
C GLY A 249 24.22 -8.86 2.25
N PHE A 250 22.91 -9.00 2.43
CA PHE A 250 21.85 -8.18 1.80
C PHE A 250 21.86 -6.69 2.21
N ILE A 251 22.72 -6.30 3.15
CA ILE A 251 22.93 -4.92 3.56
C ILE A 251 24.32 -4.52 3.12
N LYS A 252 24.40 -3.58 2.19
CA LYS A 252 25.66 -3.05 1.67
C LYS A 252 26.43 -2.24 2.71
N ARG A 253 25.74 -1.47 3.57
CA ARG A 253 26.35 -0.67 4.66
C ARG A 253 26.00 -1.22 6.05
N PRO A 254 26.71 -2.25 6.54
CA PRO A 254 26.34 -2.96 7.77
C PRO A 254 26.65 -2.19 9.07
N ASP A 255 27.50 -1.17 9.01
CA ASP A 255 27.88 -0.33 10.14
C ASP A 255 26.96 0.91 10.25
N PHE A 256 25.71 0.67 10.63
CA PHE A 256 24.69 1.70 10.83
C PHE A 256 24.27 1.78 12.31
N VAL A 257 23.81 2.97 12.72
CA VAL A 257 23.17 3.22 14.01
C VAL A 257 21.67 3.33 13.79
N TYR A 258 20.89 2.56 14.56
CA TYR A 258 19.45 2.63 14.48
C TYR A 258 18.91 3.70 15.45
N HIS A 259 18.29 4.74 14.92
CA HIS A 259 17.82 5.93 15.67
C HIS A 259 16.36 5.83 16.13
N GLY A 260 15.72 4.68 15.94
CA GLY A 260 14.27 4.52 16.02
C GLY A 260 13.59 4.74 14.66
N ASP A 261 12.26 4.64 14.64
CA ASP A 261 11.46 4.91 13.45
C ASP A 261 11.17 6.40 13.30
N GLY A 262 11.02 6.85 12.05
CA GLY A 262 10.72 8.26 11.76
C GLY A 262 10.59 8.54 10.27
N VAL A 263 9.87 9.61 9.93
CA VAL A 263 9.64 10.03 8.54
C VAL A 263 10.46 11.29 8.28
N SER A 264 11.41 11.20 7.36
CA SER A 264 12.33 12.29 7.01
C SER A 264 11.76 13.16 5.89
N ILE A 265 11.83 14.47 6.06
CA ILE A 265 11.46 15.47 5.05
C ILE A 265 12.72 16.12 4.50
N PHE A 266 12.82 16.16 3.17
CA PHE A 266 13.86 16.88 2.44
C PHE A 266 13.23 18.02 1.66
N LYS A 267 13.82 19.21 1.77
CA LYS A 267 13.48 20.34 0.93
C LYS A 267 14.36 20.31 -0.33
N ILE A 268 13.76 20.61 -1.48
CA ILE A 268 14.49 20.63 -2.75
C ILE A 268 15.00 22.04 -3.05
N ASN A 269 16.30 22.16 -3.29
CA ASN A 269 16.88 23.44 -3.65
C ASN A 269 16.72 23.75 -5.16
N LYS A 270 17.12 24.96 -5.59
CA LYS A 270 16.99 25.42 -6.98
C LYS A 270 17.73 24.57 -8.03
N LYS A 271 18.68 23.72 -7.61
CA LYS A 271 19.41 22.80 -8.50
C LYS A 271 18.74 21.42 -8.57
N GLY A 272 17.68 21.18 -7.81
CA GLY A 272 17.00 19.90 -7.68
C GLY A 272 17.64 18.96 -6.66
N ALA A 273 18.62 19.43 -5.89
CA ALA A 273 19.30 18.61 -4.88
C ALA A 273 18.47 18.51 -3.60
N LEU A 274 18.56 17.35 -2.95
CA LEU A 274 17.96 17.10 -1.63
C LEU A 274 18.70 17.90 -0.56
N VAL A 275 17.96 18.52 0.35
CA VAL A 275 18.48 19.18 1.56
C VAL A 275 17.68 18.66 2.75
N PRO A 276 18.32 18.04 3.77
CA PRO A 276 17.61 17.61 4.99
C PRO A 276 16.86 18.80 5.59
N HIS A 277 15.63 18.58 6.05
CA HIS A 277 14.76 19.67 6.48
C HIS A 277 14.10 19.43 7.83
N SER A 278 13.32 18.36 7.98
CA SER A 278 12.67 18.01 9.25
C SER A 278 12.50 16.49 9.36
N VAL A 279 12.21 16.00 10.56
CA VAL A 279 11.91 14.58 10.81
C VAL A 279 10.76 14.49 11.81
N LEU A 280 9.75 13.71 11.50
CA LEU A 280 8.76 13.25 12.48
C LEU A 280 9.26 11.93 13.07
N LYS A 281 9.64 11.94 14.34
CA LYS A 281 10.12 10.74 15.05
C LYS A 281 8.94 9.93 15.57
N ASP A 282 9.07 8.61 15.57
CA ASP A 282 8.11 7.72 16.21
C ASP A 282 8.18 7.86 17.74
N ASP A 283 7.01 7.84 18.38
CA ASP A 283 6.84 7.80 19.83
C ASP A 283 5.60 6.96 20.21
N GLU A 284 5.23 6.95 21.49
CA GLU A 284 4.10 6.17 22.01
C GLU A 284 2.73 6.58 21.43
N THR A 285 2.63 7.76 20.81
CA THR A 285 1.40 8.32 20.25
C THR A 285 1.27 8.15 18.74
N THR A 286 2.35 7.74 18.07
CA THR A 286 2.37 7.52 16.63
C THR A 286 2.36 6.02 16.28
N LYS A 287 2.00 5.72 15.03
CA LYS A 287 2.12 4.40 14.43
C LYS A 287 3.06 4.44 13.22
N LEU A 288 4.35 4.67 13.46
CA LEU A 288 5.35 4.84 12.40
C LEU A 288 6.38 3.71 12.33
N GLN A 289 6.19 2.57 12.98
CA GLN A 289 7.17 1.47 12.99
C GLN A 289 7.15 0.65 11.70
N GLY A 290 8.31 0.51 11.06
CA GLY A 290 8.48 -0.33 9.88
C GLY A 290 7.70 0.19 8.66
N GLN A 291 7.94 1.44 8.28
CA GLN A 291 7.22 2.13 7.20
C GLN A 291 7.51 1.49 5.85
N THR A 292 6.47 1.16 5.10
CA THR A 292 6.62 0.49 3.79
C THR A 292 6.01 1.26 2.64
N ARG A 293 5.11 2.20 2.92
CA ARG A 293 4.46 3.03 1.91
C ARG A 293 4.09 4.40 2.47
N ILE A 294 4.24 5.43 1.65
CA ILE A 294 3.77 6.78 1.95
C ILE A 294 3.01 7.30 0.74
N GLU A 295 1.77 7.73 0.95
CA GLU A 295 0.92 8.30 -0.10
C GLU A 295 0.49 9.72 0.29
N VAL A 296 0.39 10.60 -0.72
CA VAL A 296 -0.19 11.92 -0.56
C VAL A 296 -1.69 11.78 -0.77
N VAL A 297 -2.47 11.95 0.30
CA VAL A 297 -3.93 11.79 0.26
C VAL A 297 -4.60 13.00 -0.39
N SER A 298 -4.18 14.20 0.01
CA SER A 298 -4.69 15.46 -0.54
C SER A 298 -3.68 16.58 -0.37
N VAL A 299 -3.84 17.62 -1.18
CA VAL A 299 -3.08 18.88 -1.08
C VAL A 299 -4.06 20.04 -1.21
N GLU A 300 -4.26 20.79 -0.13
CA GLU A 300 -5.23 21.86 -0.03
C GLU A 300 -4.65 22.99 0.81
N ASN A 301 -4.85 24.25 0.40
CA ASN A 301 -4.41 25.43 1.17
C ASN A 301 -2.92 25.41 1.59
N ASN A 302 -2.03 24.96 0.69
CA ASN A 302 -0.59 24.77 0.96
C ASN A 302 -0.25 23.80 2.10
N GLU A 303 -1.19 22.92 2.47
CA GLU A 303 -0.95 21.79 3.36
C GLU A 303 -1.22 20.48 2.61
N ALA A 304 -0.59 19.40 3.05
CA ALA A 304 -0.88 18.06 2.54
C ALA A 304 -1.26 17.10 3.66
N VAL A 305 -2.24 16.23 3.38
CA VAL A 305 -2.52 15.05 4.20
C VAL A 305 -1.70 13.89 3.64
N ILE A 306 -0.90 13.28 4.51
CA ILE A 306 0.01 12.19 4.17
C ILE A 306 -0.44 10.93 4.91
N ALA A 307 -0.53 9.80 4.22
CA ALA A 307 -0.76 8.50 4.82
C ALA A 307 0.54 7.69 4.83
N VAL A 308 0.90 7.15 5.98
CA VAL A 308 2.07 6.29 6.18
C VAL A 308 1.57 4.90 6.56
N GLY A 309 1.79 3.93 5.67
CA GLY A 309 1.47 2.53 5.92
C GLY A 309 2.63 1.84 6.63
N THR A 310 2.32 1.17 7.74
CA THR A 310 3.31 0.49 8.58
C THR A 310 3.13 -1.01 8.59
N ARG A 311 4.27 -1.69 8.60
CA ARG A 311 4.31 -3.14 8.69
C ARG A 311 4.22 -3.61 10.14
N ASP A 312 4.93 -2.94 11.04
CA ASP A 312 5.17 -3.44 12.39
C ASP A 312 4.04 -3.04 13.34
N ASP A 313 3.55 -1.81 13.22
CA ASP A 313 2.34 -1.37 13.95
C ASP A 313 1.03 -1.89 13.33
N GLU A 314 1.10 -2.51 12.15
CA GLU A 314 -0.08 -2.95 11.39
C GLU A 314 -1.13 -1.84 11.26
N ALA A 315 -0.69 -0.67 10.80
CA ALA A 315 -1.49 0.54 10.84
C ALA A 315 -1.32 1.44 9.60
N ILE A 316 -2.21 2.41 9.49
CA ILE A 316 -2.08 3.56 8.60
C ILE A 316 -2.11 4.82 9.45
N GLN A 317 -0.96 5.49 9.57
CA GLN A 317 -0.84 6.79 10.24
C GLN A 317 -1.17 7.91 9.25
N LEU A 318 -2.08 8.81 9.62
CA LEU A 318 -2.30 10.07 8.91
C LEU A 318 -1.49 11.19 9.58
N CYS A 319 -0.83 11.98 8.74
CA CYS A 319 -0.03 13.13 9.12
C CYS A 319 -0.42 14.34 8.29
N LYS A 320 -0.16 15.54 8.83
CA LYS A 320 -0.25 16.80 8.11
C LYS A 320 1.15 17.33 7.83
N LEU A 321 1.44 17.65 6.57
CA LEU A 321 2.62 18.39 6.17
C LEU A 321 2.25 19.85 5.95
N SER A 322 2.85 20.76 6.72
CA SER A 322 2.66 22.20 6.56
C SER A 322 3.45 22.77 5.38
N GLU A 323 3.12 23.99 4.95
CA GLU A 323 3.87 24.73 3.91
C GLU A 323 5.37 24.89 4.26
N ASP A 324 5.69 24.98 5.56
CA ASP A 324 7.05 25.05 6.06
C ASP A 324 7.78 23.70 5.98
N GLY A 325 7.11 22.60 5.63
CA GLY A 325 7.70 21.27 5.53
C GLY A 325 7.84 20.58 6.88
N ILE A 326 6.95 20.87 7.84
CA ILE A 326 6.89 20.17 9.14
C ILE A 326 5.79 19.13 9.09
N LEU A 327 6.15 17.87 9.29
CA LEU A 327 5.20 16.76 9.35
C LEU A 327 4.73 16.56 10.79
N THR A 328 3.42 16.53 11.01
CA THR A 328 2.80 16.38 12.34
C THR A 328 1.75 15.27 12.31
N PRO A 329 1.63 14.43 13.35
CA PRO A 329 0.62 13.38 13.39
C PRO A 329 -0.79 13.98 13.47
N MET A 330 -1.76 13.34 12.82
CA MET A 330 -3.18 13.73 12.87
C MET A 330 -4.01 12.68 13.61
N ASN A 331 -4.09 11.49 13.06
CA ASN A 331 -4.84 10.34 13.58
C ASN A 331 -4.31 9.07 12.89
N TYR A 332 -4.69 7.88 13.29
CA TYR A 332 -4.24 6.62 12.67
C TYR A 332 -5.37 5.60 12.65
N LEU A 333 -5.21 4.50 11.93
CA LEU A 333 -6.03 3.31 12.06
C LEU A 333 -5.12 2.10 12.22
N GLU A 334 -5.20 1.40 13.35
CA GLU A 334 -4.71 0.02 13.46
C GLU A 334 -5.59 -0.88 12.59
N THR A 335 -5.02 -1.44 11.52
CA THR A 335 -5.73 -2.25 10.54
C THR A 335 -5.79 -3.73 10.93
N GLY A 336 -4.99 -4.17 11.90
CA GLY A 336 -4.88 -5.59 12.30
C GLY A 336 -4.23 -6.49 11.25
N TYR A 337 -3.56 -5.87 10.29
CA TYR A 337 -2.72 -6.55 9.30
C TYR A 337 -1.61 -5.61 8.85
N SER A 338 -0.41 -6.16 8.67
CA SER A 338 0.73 -5.41 8.16
C SER A 338 0.47 -4.80 6.78
N ILE A 339 0.81 -3.53 6.59
CA ILE A 339 0.87 -2.88 5.28
C ILE A 339 2.24 -3.13 4.64
N TYR A 340 2.26 -3.34 3.32
CA TYR A 340 3.50 -3.46 2.53
C TYR A 340 3.54 -2.39 1.42
N TYR A 341 3.82 -2.72 0.14
CA TYR A 341 3.65 -1.73 -0.95
C TYR A 341 2.18 -1.51 -1.31
N GLY A 342 1.28 -2.42 -0.90
CA GLY A 342 -0.13 -2.37 -1.20
C GLY A 342 -0.90 -1.33 -0.40
N LEU A 343 -0.51 -0.06 -0.49
CA LEU A 343 -1.30 1.08 -0.01
C LEU A 343 -1.31 2.16 -1.10
N ARG A 344 -2.50 2.61 -1.47
CA ARG A 344 -2.71 3.57 -2.56
C ARG A 344 -3.74 4.62 -2.15
N SER A 345 -3.42 5.90 -2.32
CA SER A 345 -4.43 6.96 -2.26
C SER A 345 -5.19 7.04 -3.58
N HIS A 346 -6.50 7.24 -3.51
CA HIS A 346 -7.36 7.41 -4.68
C HIS A 346 -8.42 8.46 -4.40
N LYS A 347 -8.77 9.30 -5.37
CA LYS A 347 -9.80 10.33 -5.22
C LYS A 347 -10.91 10.08 -6.22
N ILE A 348 -12.16 10.16 -5.76
CA ILE A 348 -13.37 10.13 -6.59
C ILE A 348 -14.17 11.37 -6.20
N GLU A 349 -14.39 12.25 -7.17
CA GLU A 349 -14.99 13.57 -6.95
C GLU A 349 -14.23 14.32 -5.84
N ASP A 350 -14.89 14.66 -4.73
CA ASP A 350 -14.30 15.33 -3.56
C ASP A 350 -13.94 14.36 -2.43
N THR A 351 -14.14 13.05 -2.61
CA THR A 351 -13.87 12.06 -1.56
C THR A 351 -12.51 11.40 -1.77
N ASN A 352 -11.66 11.45 -0.74
CA ASN A 352 -10.39 10.75 -0.72
C ASN A 352 -10.56 9.36 -0.10
N PHE A 353 -9.92 8.37 -0.71
CA PHE A 353 -9.89 6.99 -0.27
C PHE A 353 -8.45 6.50 -0.13
N MET A 354 -8.27 5.52 0.76
CA MET A 354 -7.10 4.65 0.79
C MET A 354 -7.53 3.25 0.40
N ILE A 355 -6.74 2.60 -0.46
CA ILE A 355 -6.91 1.21 -0.83
C ILE A 355 -5.70 0.46 -0.29
N ALA A 356 -5.91 -0.55 0.53
CA ALA A 356 -4.85 -1.24 1.23
C ALA A 356 -4.98 -2.76 1.13
N GLY A 357 -3.85 -3.45 1.13
CA GLY A 357 -3.78 -4.89 1.31
C GLY A 357 -2.57 -5.30 2.14
N SER A 358 -2.44 -6.60 2.38
CA SER A 358 -1.40 -7.16 3.23
C SER A 358 -0.48 -8.14 2.50
N PHE A 359 0.80 -8.14 2.87
CA PHE A 359 1.77 -9.16 2.46
C PHE A 359 1.52 -10.53 3.12
N ARG A 360 0.64 -10.58 4.13
CA ARG A 360 0.20 -11.81 4.81
C ARG A 360 -0.47 -12.79 3.84
N PHE A 361 -0.02 -14.05 3.86
CA PHE A 361 -0.54 -15.12 3.01
C PHE A 361 -1.88 -15.70 3.49
N ASP A 362 -2.23 -15.49 4.76
CA ASP A 362 -3.52 -15.86 5.35
C ASP A 362 -4.59 -14.78 5.16
N PHE A 363 -4.22 -13.57 4.74
CA PHE A 363 -5.13 -12.44 4.64
C PHE A 363 -6.02 -12.51 3.39
N GLY A 364 -5.41 -12.62 2.20
CA GLY A 364 -6.11 -12.83 0.93
C GLY A 364 -7.17 -11.78 0.59
N LYS A 365 -6.98 -10.52 1.02
CA LYS A 365 -7.96 -9.43 0.84
C LYS A 365 -7.31 -8.12 0.39
N VAL A 366 -8.14 -7.27 -0.24
CA VAL A 366 -7.94 -5.83 -0.44
C VAL A 366 -9.07 -5.08 0.25
N VAL A 367 -8.78 -3.91 0.81
CA VAL A 367 -9.70 -3.12 1.64
C VAL A 367 -9.71 -1.67 1.17
N SER A 368 -10.89 -1.07 1.08
CA SER A 368 -11.05 0.36 0.80
C SER A 368 -11.46 1.11 2.06
N TYR A 369 -10.88 2.29 2.26
CA TYR A 369 -11.15 3.18 3.38
C TYR A 369 -11.46 4.57 2.87
N LYS A 370 -12.55 5.17 3.33
CA LYS A 370 -12.80 6.60 3.15
C LYS A 370 -11.98 7.39 4.15
N VAL A 371 -11.29 8.43 3.69
CA VAL A 371 -10.63 9.41 4.56
C VAL A 371 -11.62 10.53 4.86
N ALA A 372 -11.94 10.71 6.13
CA ALA A 372 -12.89 11.74 6.56
C ALA A 372 -12.55 12.26 7.98
N PRO A 373 -13.14 13.39 8.41
CA PRO A 373 -12.97 13.88 9.78
C PRO A 373 -13.29 12.81 10.83
N GLU A 374 -12.63 12.92 11.97
CA GLU A 374 -12.88 12.04 13.11
C GLU A 374 -14.30 12.23 13.65
N ILE A 375 -14.97 11.13 13.95
CA ILE A 375 -16.26 11.12 14.64
C ILE A 375 -15.96 10.92 16.12
N LYS A 376 -16.36 11.88 16.95
CA LYS A 376 -16.20 11.83 18.41
C LYS A 376 -17.14 10.80 19.03
N ARG A 377 -16.56 9.80 19.72
CA ARG A 377 -17.27 8.64 20.29
C ARG A 377 -16.95 8.43 21.78
N GLU A 378 -16.52 9.47 22.48
CA GLU A 378 -16.20 9.39 23.90
C GLU A 378 -17.40 8.88 24.71
N GLY A 379 -17.15 7.96 25.65
CA GLY A 379 -18.19 7.34 26.47
C GLY A 379 -19.08 6.34 25.74
N LYS A 380 -18.80 6.01 24.48
CA LYS A 380 -19.53 4.98 23.72
C LYS A 380 -18.73 3.68 23.58
N ILE A 381 -19.44 2.62 23.24
CA ILE A 381 -18.91 1.31 22.81
C ILE A 381 -19.58 0.90 21.51
N LEU A 382 -18.91 0.04 20.76
CA LEU A 382 -19.39 -0.50 19.49
C LEU A 382 -19.93 -1.91 19.71
N ARG A 383 -21.17 -2.13 19.28
CA ARG A 383 -21.81 -3.44 19.22
C ARG A 383 -21.78 -3.94 17.78
N HIS A 384 -21.26 -5.15 17.59
CA HIS A 384 -21.20 -5.85 16.33
C HIS A 384 -22.08 -7.11 16.43
N MET A 385 -23.25 -7.06 15.80
CA MET A 385 -24.20 -8.17 15.80
C MET A 385 -24.00 -9.02 14.55
N VAL A 386 -23.87 -10.33 14.74
CA VAL A 386 -23.75 -11.32 13.67
C VAL A 386 -24.88 -12.33 13.82
N ASN A 387 -25.83 -12.29 12.89
CA ASN A 387 -26.92 -13.26 12.83
C ASN A 387 -26.58 -14.31 11.78
N LEU A 388 -26.68 -15.58 12.16
CA LEU A 388 -26.34 -16.71 11.31
C LEU A 388 -27.57 -17.58 11.02
N LYS A 389 -27.69 -17.92 9.74
CA LYS A 389 -28.54 -18.99 9.22
C LYS A 389 -27.61 -20.10 8.76
N TYR A 390 -27.84 -21.31 9.23
CA TYR A 390 -27.09 -22.50 8.77
C TYR A 390 -27.77 -23.12 7.55
N LYS A 391 -27.02 -23.86 6.75
CA LYS A 391 -27.59 -24.66 5.65
C LYS A 391 -28.46 -25.78 6.21
N GLU A 392 -29.42 -26.23 5.40
CA GLU A 392 -30.36 -27.29 5.79
C GLU A 392 -29.69 -28.63 6.09
N ASP A 393 -28.52 -28.88 5.50
CA ASP A 393 -27.71 -30.09 5.67
C ASP A 393 -26.64 -29.98 6.76
N ALA A 394 -26.54 -28.84 7.46
CA ALA A 394 -25.61 -28.68 8.57
C ALA A 394 -26.05 -29.54 9.76
N THR A 395 -25.16 -30.40 10.26
CA THR A 395 -25.45 -31.26 11.42
C THR A 395 -25.40 -30.47 12.73
N GLN A 396 -26.09 -30.94 13.77
CA GLN A 396 -26.03 -30.31 15.09
C GLN A 396 -24.59 -30.27 15.62
N GLU A 397 -23.79 -31.30 15.38
CA GLU A 397 -22.37 -31.33 15.78
C GLU A 397 -21.56 -30.21 15.11
N GLN A 398 -21.80 -29.96 13.81
CA GLN A 398 -21.15 -28.86 13.08
C GLN A 398 -21.58 -27.49 13.61
N ILE A 399 -22.85 -27.33 13.97
CA ILE A 399 -23.40 -26.10 14.55
C ILE A 399 -22.79 -25.85 15.94
N ASP A 400 -22.75 -26.87 16.80
CA ASP A 400 -22.17 -26.78 18.15
C ASP A 400 -20.67 -26.44 18.09
N GLU A 401 -19.95 -27.04 17.13
CA GLU A 401 -18.54 -26.72 16.88
C GLU A 401 -18.36 -25.28 16.38
N ALA A 402 -19.24 -24.80 15.50
CA ALA A 402 -19.22 -23.43 15.00
C ALA A 402 -19.43 -22.42 16.13
N VAL A 403 -20.45 -22.64 16.97
CA VAL A 403 -20.72 -21.83 18.17
C VAL A 403 -19.50 -21.80 19.09
N LYS A 404 -18.95 -22.97 19.43
CA LYS A 404 -17.76 -23.07 20.30
C LYS A 404 -16.56 -22.32 19.72
N THR A 405 -16.33 -22.47 18.41
CA THR A 405 -15.23 -21.78 17.72
C THR A 405 -15.43 -20.26 17.74
N PHE A 406 -16.67 -19.78 17.56
CA PHE A 406 -17.00 -18.35 17.61
C PHE A 406 -16.76 -17.76 19.00
N LEU A 407 -17.23 -18.41 20.06
CA LEU A 407 -17.01 -17.92 21.43
C LEU A 407 -15.55 -17.90 21.83
N ASN A 408 -14.76 -18.83 21.30
CA ASN A 408 -13.32 -18.86 21.56
C ASN A 408 -12.58 -17.65 21.00
N LEU A 409 -13.17 -16.88 20.06
CA LEU A 409 -12.54 -15.66 19.55
C LEU A 409 -12.21 -14.67 20.68
N LYS A 410 -13.01 -14.58 21.75
CA LYS A 410 -12.70 -13.72 22.91
C LYS A 410 -11.40 -14.12 23.63
N ASN A 411 -11.02 -15.40 23.58
CA ASN A 411 -9.76 -15.87 24.16
C ASN A 411 -8.56 -15.65 23.21
N GLU A 412 -8.81 -15.48 21.91
CA GLU A 412 -7.76 -15.34 20.90
C GLU A 412 -7.55 -13.89 20.44
N ILE A 413 -8.53 -13.01 20.65
CA ILE A 413 -8.55 -11.62 20.18
C ILE A 413 -8.82 -10.71 21.39
N PRO A 414 -7.75 -10.16 22.02
CA PRO A 414 -7.88 -9.29 23.20
C PRO A 414 -8.78 -8.07 23.01
N GLU A 415 -8.95 -7.60 21.77
CA GLU A 415 -9.76 -6.45 21.39
C GLU A 415 -11.27 -6.70 21.56
N ILE A 416 -11.71 -7.97 21.63
CA ILE A 416 -13.10 -8.33 21.95
C ILE A 416 -13.32 -8.13 23.46
N ALA A 417 -13.85 -6.98 23.84
CA ALA A 417 -14.16 -6.68 25.24
C ALA A 417 -15.23 -7.63 25.81
N ASN A 418 -16.26 -7.94 25.01
CA ASN A 418 -17.26 -8.92 25.37
C ASN A 418 -17.81 -9.68 24.15
N ILE A 419 -18.25 -10.92 24.38
CA ILE A 419 -19.02 -11.70 23.42
C ILE A 419 -20.17 -12.38 24.16
N GLU A 420 -21.36 -12.30 23.59
CA GLU A 420 -22.54 -13.04 24.02
C GLU A 420 -23.25 -13.61 22.80
N TRP A 421 -24.04 -14.66 22.99
CA TRP A 421 -24.79 -15.28 21.90
C TRP A 421 -26.05 -15.97 22.44
N GLY A 422 -26.99 -16.27 21.53
CA GLY A 422 -28.16 -17.06 21.84
C GLY A 422 -28.86 -17.59 20.60
N VAL A 423 -29.80 -18.50 20.83
CA VAL A 423 -30.72 -19.01 19.81
C VAL A 423 -31.94 -18.10 19.75
N ASN A 424 -32.41 -17.83 18.55
CA ASN A 424 -33.59 -17.01 18.31
C ASN A 424 -34.86 -17.65 18.90
N ASP A 425 -35.61 -16.88 19.69
CA ASP A 425 -36.90 -17.26 20.30
C ASP A 425 -38.02 -16.27 19.91
N SER A 426 -37.82 -15.45 18.88
CA SER A 426 -38.85 -14.51 18.42
C SER A 426 -40.01 -15.25 17.74
N THR A 427 -41.24 -14.92 18.15
CA THR A 427 -42.49 -15.46 17.59
C THR A 427 -43.13 -14.56 16.54
N GLU A 428 -42.48 -13.45 16.17
CA GLU A 428 -43.04 -12.41 15.30
C GLU A 428 -42.94 -12.74 13.80
N GLY A 429 -42.24 -13.82 13.43
CA GLY A 429 -42.17 -14.30 12.03
C GLY A 429 -41.23 -13.50 11.10
N HIS A 430 -40.41 -12.60 11.63
CA HIS A 430 -39.50 -11.74 10.86
C HIS A 430 -38.04 -12.18 10.86
N SER A 431 -37.76 -13.39 11.32
CA SER A 431 -36.39 -13.89 11.51
C SER A 431 -35.67 -14.31 10.23
N ASP A 432 -36.36 -14.43 9.09
CA ASP A 432 -35.82 -14.83 7.78
C ASP A 432 -34.94 -16.12 7.79
N GLY A 433 -35.23 -17.03 8.74
CA GLY A 433 -34.48 -18.27 8.95
C GLY A 433 -33.14 -18.12 9.67
N PHE A 434 -32.79 -16.92 10.17
CA PHE A 434 -31.68 -16.74 11.09
C PHE A 434 -32.03 -17.33 12.46
N THR A 435 -31.16 -18.20 12.98
CA THR A 435 -31.41 -18.97 14.20
C THR A 435 -30.46 -18.63 15.34
N HIS A 436 -29.28 -18.09 15.04
CA HIS A 436 -28.27 -17.76 16.05
C HIS A 436 -27.88 -16.29 15.94
N CYS A 437 -27.76 -15.61 17.07
CA CYS A 437 -27.28 -14.23 17.14
C CYS A 437 -26.06 -14.18 18.06
N PHE A 438 -24.98 -13.54 17.59
CA PHE A 438 -23.80 -13.21 18.36
C PHE A 438 -23.71 -11.69 18.48
N THR A 439 -23.42 -11.18 19.68
CA THR A 439 -23.14 -9.75 19.90
C THR A 439 -21.75 -9.60 20.49
N LEU A 440 -20.87 -8.95 19.73
CA LEU A 440 -19.52 -8.60 20.15
C LEU A 440 -19.50 -7.15 20.59
N THR A 441 -18.71 -6.85 21.62
CA THR A 441 -18.48 -5.50 22.12
C THR A 441 -17.03 -5.10 21.90
N PHE A 442 -16.84 -3.96 21.26
CA PHE A 442 -15.55 -3.32 21.04
C PHE A 442 -15.52 -1.95 21.72
N ASN A 443 -14.33 -1.55 22.20
CA ASN A 443 -14.16 -0.25 22.84
C ASN A 443 -14.10 0.90 21.83
N ASP A 444 -13.63 0.62 20.62
CA ASP A 444 -13.43 1.59 19.55
C ASP A 444 -13.46 0.92 18.15
N GLU A 445 -13.30 1.72 17.10
CA GLU A 445 -13.20 1.23 15.72
C GLU A 445 -11.95 0.39 15.42
N HIS A 446 -10.82 0.64 16.11
CA HIS A 446 -9.59 -0.11 15.93
C HIS A 446 -9.78 -1.57 16.33
N ALA A 447 -10.39 -1.79 17.49
CA ALA A 447 -10.70 -3.10 18.02
C ALA A 447 -11.56 -3.95 17.07
N ARG A 448 -12.58 -3.34 16.43
CA ARG A 448 -13.38 -4.02 15.40
C ARG A 448 -12.55 -4.33 14.15
N GLU A 449 -11.72 -3.38 13.72
CA GLU A 449 -10.91 -3.56 12.52
C GLU A 449 -9.89 -4.69 12.69
N ILE A 450 -9.21 -4.73 13.84
CA ILE A 450 -8.31 -5.80 14.24
C ILE A 450 -9.05 -7.14 14.25
N TYR A 451 -10.20 -7.21 14.93
CA TYR A 451 -11.04 -8.41 14.97
C TYR A 451 -11.32 -8.99 13.58
N LEU A 452 -11.75 -8.13 12.64
CA LEU A 452 -12.20 -8.58 11.33
C LEU A 452 -11.07 -9.26 10.54
N PHE A 453 -9.84 -8.77 10.70
CA PHE A 453 -8.68 -9.20 9.94
C PHE A 453 -7.70 -10.07 10.76
N HIS A 454 -8.06 -10.37 12.00
CA HIS A 454 -7.30 -11.26 12.86
C HIS A 454 -7.30 -12.69 12.31
N LYS A 455 -6.15 -13.38 12.40
CA LYS A 455 -5.96 -14.76 11.93
C LYS A 455 -7.03 -15.73 12.48
N ALA A 456 -7.45 -15.54 13.73
CA ALA A 456 -8.46 -16.38 14.38
C ALA A 456 -9.84 -16.23 13.74
N HIS A 457 -10.23 -14.98 13.44
CA HIS A 457 -11.49 -14.70 12.76
C HIS A 457 -11.46 -15.24 11.32
N LEU A 458 -10.36 -15.04 10.59
CA LEU A 458 -10.19 -15.60 9.24
C LEU A 458 -10.24 -17.14 9.24
N ALA A 459 -9.62 -17.79 10.23
CA ALA A 459 -9.69 -19.24 10.41
C ALA A 459 -11.11 -19.71 10.73
N LEU A 460 -11.85 -18.97 11.57
CA LEU A 460 -13.27 -19.23 11.83
C LEU A 460 -14.09 -19.15 10.54
N VAL A 461 -13.93 -18.09 9.74
CA VAL A 461 -14.67 -17.94 8.48
C VAL A 461 -14.37 -19.09 7.51
N SER A 462 -13.10 -19.50 7.41
CA SER A 462 -12.72 -20.64 6.56
C SER A 462 -13.32 -21.96 7.03
N LYS A 463 -13.34 -22.20 8.35
CA LYS A 463 -13.84 -23.44 8.95
C LYS A 463 -15.37 -23.52 8.96
N VAL A 464 -16.03 -22.43 9.34
CA VAL A 464 -17.49 -22.38 9.58
C VAL A 464 -18.24 -21.93 8.34
N GLY A 465 -17.66 -21.08 7.49
CA GLY A 465 -18.29 -20.58 6.26
C GLY A 465 -18.96 -21.64 5.38
N PRO A 466 -18.38 -22.84 5.18
CA PRO A 466 -18.99 -23.90 4.39
C PRO A 466 -20.38 -24.36 4.85
N ILE A 467 -20.73 -24.23 6.13
CA ILE A 467 -22.04 -24.64 6.68
C ILE A 467 -23.02 -23.46 6.84
N ILE A 468 -22.60 -22.24 6.53
CA ILE A 468 -23.45 -21.04 6.65
C ILE A 468 -24.32 -20.89 5.40
N GLY A 469 -25.62 -20.74 5.61
CA GLY A 469 -26.63 -20.47 4.59
C GLY A 469 -26.99 -18.98 4.46
N GLY A 470 -26.66 -18.16 5.46
CA GLY A 470 -26.85 -16.71 5.42
C GLY A 470 -26.17 -16.00 6.59
N VAL A 471 -25.73 -14.76 6.35
CA VAL A 471 -25.13 -13.88 7.36
C VAL A 471 -25.79 -12.51 7.28
N LEU A 472 -26.23 -11.98 8.41
CA LEU A 472 -26.70 -10.61 8.55
C LEU A 472 -25.92 -9.92 9.66
N VAL A 473 -25.20 -8.86 9.30
CA VAL A 473 -24.34 -8.11 10.22
C VAL A 473 -24.87 -6.70 10.44
N MET A 474 -24.84 -6.24 11.68
CA MET A 474 -25.18 -4.86 12.02
C MET A 474 -24.25 -4.30 13.10
N ASP A 475 -23.74 -3.11 12.85
CA ASP A 475 -22.90 -2.36 13.78
C ASP A 475 -23.66 -1.15 14.32
N TYR A 476 -23.59 -0.91 15.63
CA TYR A 476 -24.10 0.32 16.22
C TYR A 476 -23.30 0.75 17.45
N TRP A 477 -23.31 2.06 17.70
CA TRP A 477 -22.64 2.64 18.86
C TRP A 477 -23.65 3.00 19.94
N THR A 478 -23.37 2.62 21.18
CA THR A 478 -24.24 2.86 22.34
C THR A 478 -23.42 3.37 23.53
N GLY A 479 -24.08 3.90 24.56
CA GLY A 479 -23.43 4.34 25.80
C GLY A 479 -22.76 3.16 26.54
N LYS A 480 -21.66 3.44 27.23
CA LYS A 480 -20.96 2.49 28.10
C LYS A 480 -21.80 1.99 29.27
#